data_AF-A0A537L8N8-F1
#
_entry.id   AF-A0A537L8N8-F1
#
_cell.length_a   1.000
_cell.length_b   1.000
_cell.length_c   1.000
_cell.angle_alpha   90.00
_cell.angle_beta   90.00
_cell.angle_gamma   90.00
#
_symmetry.space_group_name_H-M   'P 1'
#
loop_
_entity.id
_entity.type
_entity.pdbx_description
1 polymer ?
#
loop_
_entity_poly.entity_id
_entity_poly.type
_entity_poly.pdbx_seq_one_letter_code
_entity_poly.pdbx_strand_id
1 'polypeptide(L)'
;MREMRGKAVAIPGLDSNQHAFAAMIAAYVGLDPRTDLDWQVHPGPEAMRLFAEGKVDGFMGFPPEPQELRAKKIGQVLVSTTTDRPWSQYFCCMVISSRDFVRKHPVATKRALRAILKADAVCALEPARVSQV
;
A
#
# COMPACT_ATOMS: atom_id res chain seq x y z
N MET A 1 -15.66 -4.29 -2.59
CA MET A 1 -15.56 -3.27 -1.49
C MET A 1 -16.82 -3.07 -0.68
N ARG A 2 -18.00 -2.75 -1.25
CA ARG A 2 -19.22 -2.54 -0.43
C ARG A 2 -19.60 -3.76 0.42
N GLU A 3 -19.27 -4.95 -0.09
CA GLU A 3 -19.40 -6.23 0.60
C GLU A 3 -18.51 -6.40 1.85
N MET A 4 -17.60 -5.47 2.12
CA MET A 4 -16.71 -5.52 3.30
C MET A 4 -17.38 -5.00 4.58
N ARG A 5 -18.61 -4.48 4.49
CA ARG A 5 -19.36 -4.01 5.67
C ARG A 5 -19.47 -5.14 6.71
N GLY A 6 -19.02 -4.87 7.93
CA GLY A 6 -19.03 -5.78 9.07
C GLY A 6 -17.97 -6.88 9.01
N LYS A 7 -17.04 -6.83 8.05
CA LYS A 7 -16.00 -7.84 7.86
C LYS A 7 -14.70 -7.48 8.56
N ALA A 8 -13.93 -8.51 8.93
CA ALA A 8 -12.61 -8.39 9.55
C ALA A 8 -11.54 -8.04 8.51
N VAL A 9 -10.88 -6.90 8.68
CA VAL A 9 -9.81 -6.42 7.79
C VAL A 9 -8.51 -6.33 8.56
N ALA A 10 -7.52 -7.13 8.15
CA ALA A 10 -6.21 -7.10 8.76
C ALA A 10 -5.36 -5.91 8.27
N ILE A 11 -4.67 -5.27 9.21
CA ILE A 11 -3.77 -4.13 8.96
C ILE A 11 -2.52 -4.21 9.86
N PRO A 12 -1.35 -3.72 9.43
CA PRO A 12 -0.15 -3.69 10.27
C PRO A 12 -0.26 -2.77 11.49
N GLY A 13 -1.14 -1.77 11.43
CA GLY A 13 -1.37 -0.80 12.50
C GLY A 13 -2.35 0.28 12.07
N LEU A 14 -2.98 0.98 13.03
CA LEU A 14 -3.93 2.07 12.74
C LEU A 14 -3.27 3.31 12.16
N ASP A 15 -1.96 3.48 12.34
CA ASP A 15 -1.12 4.52 11.76
C ASP A 15 -0.45 4.08 10.44
N SER A 16 -0.72 2.85 9.99
CA SER A 16 -0.12 2.31 8.77
C SER A 16 -0.71 2.92 7.50
N ASN A 17 0.11 2.97 6.45
CA ASN A 17 -0.35 3.35 5.11
C ASN A 17 -1.46 2.42 4.61
N GLN A 18 -1.37 1.12 4.91
CA GLN A 18 -2.38 0.12 4.58
C GLN A 18 -3.75 0.48 5.15
N HIS A 19 -3.80 0.88 6.43
CA HIS A 19 -5.04 1.32 7.07
C HIS A 19 -5.56 2.61 6.41
N ALA A 20 -4.70 3.60 6.19
CA ALA A 20 -5.10 4.86 5.55
C ALA A 20 -5.70 4.63 4.14
N PHE A 21 -5.07 3.80 3.33
CA PHE A 21 -5.59 3.44 2.00
C PHE A 21 -6.91 2.67 2.08
N ALA A 22 -6.97 1.61 2.89
CA ALA A 22 -8.18 0.80 3.03
C ALA A 22 -9.36 1.63 3.53
N ALA A 23 -9.14 2.49 4.52
CA ALA A 23 -10.16 3.39 5.06
C ALA A 23 -10.64 4.42 4.01
N MET A 24 -9.72 5.02 3.25
CA MET A 24 -10.06 5.97 2.19
C MET A 24 -10.86 5.29 1.05
N ILE A 25 -10.48 4.07 0.67
CA ILE A 25 -11.18 3.28 -0.36
C ILE A 25 -12.58 2.89 0.12
N ALA A 26 -12.72 2.48 1.39
CA ALA A 26 -14.00 2.16 1.99
C ALA A 26 -14.92 3.40 2.04
N ALA A 27 -14.40 4.54 2.51
CA ALA A 27 -15.13 5.81 2.57
C ALA A 27 -15.62 6.26 1.19
N TYR A 28 -14.80 6.12 0.15
CA TYR A 28 -15.17 6.48 -1.22
C TYR A 28 -16.41 5.73 -1.74
N VAL A 29 -16.64 4.49 -1.28
CA VAL A 29 -17.83 3.70 -1.67
C VAL A 29 -18.99 3.81 -0.69
N GLY A 30 -18.89 4.70 0.31
CA GLY A 30 -19.95 4.99 1.29
C GLY A 30 -19.95 4.10 2.54
N LEU A 31 -18.82 3.45 2.87
CA LEU A 31 -18.64 2.80 4.17
C LEU A 31 -18.06 3.80 5.18
N ASP A 32 -18.50 3.79 6.43
CA ASP A 32 -17.78 4.46 7.52
C ASP A 32 -16.67 3.53 8.01
N PRO A 33 -15.38 3.80 7.72
CA PRO A 33 -14.30 2.89 8.10
C PRO A 33 -14.17 2.73 9.62
N ARG A 34 -14.78 3.58 10.45
CA ARG A 34 -14.68 3.48 11.91
C ARG A 34 -15.70 2.51 12.51
N THR A 35 -16.79 2.22 11.80
CA THR A 35 -17.91 1.43 12.33
C THR A 35 -18.29 0.26 11.42
N ASP A 36 -18.04 0.39 10.11
CA ASP A 36 -18.42 -0.61 9.12
C ASP A 36 -17.32 -1.63 8.84
N LEU A 37 -16.14 -1.51 9.44
CA LEU A 37 -15.02 -2.43 9.27
C LEU A 37 -14.47 -2.83 10.64
N ASP A 38 -14.21 -4.12 10.84
CA ASP A 38 -13.52 -4.62 12.02
C ASP A 38 -12.01 -4.67 11.75
N TRP A 39 -11.27 -3.68 12.25
CA TRP A 39 -9.83 -3.60 12.02
C TRP A 39 -9.06 -4.51 12.97
N GLN A 40 -8.34 -5.47 12.41
CA GLN A 40 -7.53 -6.41 13.18
C GLN A 40 -6.04 -6.13 12.94
N VAL A 41 -5.32 -5.80 14.01
CA VAL A 41 -3.92 -5.39 13.90
C VAL A 41 -3.01 -6.62 13.90
N HIS A 42 -2.37 -6.88 12.75
CA HIS A 42 -1.44 -7.98 12.54
C HIS A 42 -0.30 -7.54 11.60
N PRO A 43 0.97 -7.91 11.85
CA PRO A 43 2.06 -7.71 10.91
C PRO A 43 1.75 -8.29 9.52
N GLY A 44 2.29 -7.69 8.45
CA GLY A 44 1.97 -8.06 7.06
C GLY A 44 2.01 -9.57 6.74
N PRO A 45 3.10 -10.29 7.05
CA PRO A 45 3.17 -11.74 6.82
C PRO A 45 2.12 -12.53 7.62
N GLU A 46 1.79 -12.08 8.82
CA GLU A 46 0.73 -12.70 9.64
C GLU A 46 -0.65 -12.40 9.06
N ALA A 47 -0.92 -11.16 8.65
CA ALA A 47 -2.16 -10.78 7.98
C ALA A 47 -2.40 -11.62 6.72
N MET A 48 -1.37 -11.83 5.89
CA MET A 48 -1.42 -12.69 4.71
C MET A 48 -1.76 -14.15 5.08
N ARG A 49 -1.13 -14.68 6.15
CA ARG A 49 -1.40 -16.04 6.65
C ARG A 49 -2.83 -16.17 7.17
N LEU A 50 -3.28 -15.25 8.02
CA LEU A 50 -4.63 -15.24 8.58
C LEU A 50 -5.69 -15.15 7.49
N PHE A 51 -5.43 -14.36 6.45
CA PHE A 51 -6.31 -14.27 5.28
C PHE A 51 -6.36 -15.60 4.52
N ALA A 52 -5.21 -16.23 4.28
CA ALA A 52 -5.14 -17.55 3.64
C ALA A 52 -5.83 -18.65 4.47
N GLU A 53 -5.82 -18.54 5.80
CA GLU A 53 -6.53 -19.43 6.73
C GLU A 53 -8.02 -19.11 6.88
N GLY A 54 -8.52 -18.03 6.27
CA GLY A 54 -9.92 -17.60 6.40
C GLY A 54 -10.30 -17.01 7.76
N LYS A 55 -9.31 -16.59 8.56
CA LYS A 55 -9.51 -15.97 9.88
C LYS A 55 -9.81 -14.48 9.80
N VAL A 56 -9.40 -13.83 8.71
CA VAL A 56 -9.78 -12.46 8.35
C VAL A 56 -10.35 -12.46 6.94
N ASP A 57 -11.29 -11.56 6.67
CA ASP A 57 -12.01 -11.51 5.41
C ASP A 57 -11.26 -10.75 4.31
N GLY A 58 -10.30 -9.90 4.69
CA GLY A 58 -9.50 -9.12 3.76
C GLY A 58 -8.34 -8.42 4.44
N PHE A 59 -7.44 -7.87 3.63
CA PHE A 59 -6.36 -7.00 4.08
C PHE A 59 -5.89 -6.14 2.92
N MET A 60 -5.22 -5.03 3.23
CA MET A 60 -4.55 -4.19 2.23
C MET A 60 -3.10 -4.65 2.07
N GLY A 61 -2.84 -5.52 1.08
CA GLY A 61 -1.51 -6.09 0.88
C GLY A 61 -0.58 -5.21 0.07
N PHE A 62 0.70 -5.17 0.45
CA PHE A 62 1.77 -4.48 -0.27
C PHE A 62 2.78 -5.53 -0.80
N PRO A 63 3.54 -5.23 -1.87
CA PRO A 63 4.53 -6.17 -2.38
C PRO A 63 5.46 -6.70 -1.25
N PRO A 64 5.73 -8.01 -1.19
CA PRO A 64 5.39 -9.05 -2.16
C PRO A 64 4.06 -9.81 -1.91
N GLU A 65 3.30 -9.48 -0.87
CA GLU A 65 2.19 -10.33 -0.37
C GLU A 65 1.11 -10.59 -1.45
N PRO A 66 0.60 -9.58 -2.18
CA PRO A 66 -0.37 -9.81 -3.25
C PRO A 66 0.16 -10.68 -4.39
N GLN A 67 1.46 -10.60 -4.71
CA GLN A 67 2.09 -11.41 -5.75
C GLN A 67 2.09 -12.89 -5.35
N GLU A 68 2.45 -13.17 -4.10
CA GLU A 68 2.46 -14.53 -3.57
C GLU A 68 1.06 -15.15 -3.52
N LEU A 69 0.06 -14.39 -3.01
CA LEU A 69 -1.32 -14.87 -2.94
C LEU A 69 -1.89 -15.14 -4.34
N ARG A 70 -1.61 -14.26 -5.32
CA ARG A 70 -2.02 -14.49 -6.72
C ARG A 70 -1.38 -15.74 -7.31
N ALA A 71 -0.09 -15.96 -7.07
CA ALA A 71 0.60 -17.17 -7.54
C ALA A 71 -0.01 -18.45 -6.95
N LYS A 72 -0.43 -18.40 -5.68
CA LYS A 72 -1.12 -19.49 -4.98
C LYS A 72 -2.63 -19.57 -5.28
N LYS A 73 -3.18 -18.63 -6.06
CA LYS A 73 -4.62 -18.48 -6.36
C LYS A 73 -5.49 -18.37 -5.10
N ILE A 74 -4.97 -17.67 -4.08
CA ILE A 74 -5.68 -17.45 -2.81
C ILE A 74 -6.30 -16.05 -2.82
N GLY A 75 -7.60 -15.99 -2.54
CA GLY A 75 -8.36 -14.75 -2.43
C GLY A 75 -8.69 -14.10 -3.77
N GLN A 76 -9.27 -12.91 -3.68
CA GLN A 76 -9.66 -12.09 -4.83
C GLN A 76 -9.24 -10.63 -4.63
N VAL A 77 -8.87 -9.97 -5.72
CA VAL A 77 -8.52 -8.54 -5.69
C VAL A 77 -9.82 -7.73 -5.74
N LEU A 78 -10.11 -6.99 -4.67
CA LEU A 78 -11.29 -6.12 -4.63
C LEU A 78 -11.03 -4.74 -5.23
N VAL A 79 -9.83 -4.20 -4.98
CA VAL A 79 -9.34 -2.93 -5.53
C VAL A 79 -7.84 -3.06 -5.74
N SER A 80 -7.38 -2.56 -6.87
CA SER A 80 -5.98 -2.42 -7.21
C SER A 80 -5.65 -0.94 -7.36
N THR A 81 -4.77 -0.44 -6.49
CA THR A 81 -4.31 0.95 -6.52
C THR A 81 -3.40 1.26 -7.71
N THR A 82 -3.04 0.27 -8.53
CA THR A 82 -2.23 0.48 -9.75
C THR A 82 -3.07 0.52 -11.02
N THR A 83 -4.30 -0.01 -11.00
CA THR A 83 -5.16 -0.11 -12.20
C THR A 83 -6.47 0.64 -12.05
N ASP A 84 -7.09 0.61 -10.87
CA ASP A 84 -8.48 1.04 -10.71
C ASP A 84 -8.54 2.54 -10.44
N ARG A 85 -9.37 3.26 -11.21
CA ARG A 85 -9.59 4.70 -10.99
C ARG A 85 -10.54 4.93 -9.80
N PRO A 86 -10.35 5.99 -8.99
CA PRO A 86 -9.32 7.03 -9.11
C PRO A 86 -7.95 6.65 -8.49
N TRP A 87 -7.85 5.48 -7.85
CA TRP A 87 -6.68 5.07 -7.05
C TRP A 87 -5.38 4.95 -7.85
N SER A 88 -5.47 4.54 -9.12
CA SER A 88 -4.34 4.49 -10.05
C SER A 88 -3.71 5.85 -10.37
N GLN A 89 -4.35 6.95 -9.97
CA GLN A 89 -3.81 8.31 -10.07
C GLN A 89 -3.28 8.84 -8.74
N TYR A 90 -3.36 8.04 -7.68
CA TYR A 90 -2.91 8.42 -6.34
C TYR A 90 -1.45 8.03 -6.13
N PHE A 91 -0.68 8.88 -5.44
CA PHE A 91 0.71 8.60 -5.11
C PHE A 91 0.78 7.85 -3.77
N CYS A 92 1.46 6.71 -3.74
CA CYS A 92 1.63 5.93 -2.52
C CYS A 92 2.75 6.45 -1.60
N CYS A 93 3.76 7.10 -2.18
CA CYS A 93 4.96 7.54 -1.46
C CYS A 93 5.38 8.95 -1.90
N MET A 94 5.97 9.71 -0.98
CA MET A 94 6.52 11.04 -1.23
C MET A 94 7.92 11.17 -0.63
N VAL A 95 8.82 11.86 -1.34
CA VAL A 95 10.13 12.24 -0.81
C VAL A 95 9.98 13.56 -0.06
N ILE A 96 10.30 13.56 1.22
CA ILE A 96 10.21 14.73 2.09
C ILE A 96 11.56 15.05 2.72
N SER A 97 11.83 16.34 2.96
CA SER A 97 13.02 16.81 3.67
C SER A 97 12.69 18.07 4.47
N SER A 98 13.42 18.32 5.57
CA SER A 98 13.18 19.49 6.41
C SER A 98 13.58 20.77 5.69
N ARG A 99 12.82 21.85 5.93
CA ARG A 99 13.08 23.17 5.34
C ARG A 99 14.50 23.67 5.62
N ASP A 100 14.99 23.45 6.85
CA ASP A 100 16.33 23.87 7.27
C ASP A 100 17.42 23.14 6.48
N PHE A 101 17.31 21.81 6.34
CA PHE A 101 18.26 21.01 5.58
C PHE A 101 18.33 21.43 4.11
N VAL A 102 17.17 21.61 3.47
CA VAL A 102 17.10 22.02 2.07
C VAL A 102 17.74 23.39 1.85
N ARG A 103 17.56 24.34 2.79
CA ARG A 103 18.15 25.68 2.71
C ARG A 103 19.66 25.70 2.96
N LYS A 104 20.15 24.91 3.91
CA LYS A 104 21.59 24.78 4.22
C LYS A 104 22.35 24.01 3.15
N HIS A 105 21.71 23.03 2.50
CA HIS A 105 22.34 22.13 1.54
C HIS A 105 21.57 22.03 0.21
N PRO A 106 21.37 23.15 -0.52
CA PRO A 106 20.53 23.16 -1.72
C PRO A 106 21.10 22.32 -2.87
N VAL A 107 22.44 22.34 -3.05
CA VAL A 107 23.11 21.55 -4.10
C VAL A 107 23.01 20.05 -3.81
N ALA A 108 23.28 19.63 -2.56
CA ALA A 108 23.18 18.23 -2.16
C ALA A 108 21.73 17.73 -2.29
N THR A 109 20.76 18.52 -1.82
CA THR A 109 19.33 18.22 -1.95
C THR A 109 18.93 18.01 -3.42
N LYS A 110 19.32 18.93 -4.32
CA LYS A 110 19.03 18.81 -5.76
C LYS A 110 19.66 17.55 -6.37
N ARG A 111 20.89 17.21 -5.97
CA ARG A 111 21.58 15.99 -6.43
C ARG A 111 20.89 14.72 -5.93
N ALA A 112 20.52 14.68 -4.65
CA ALA A 112 19.80 13.55 -4.05
C ALA A 112 18.44 13.33 -4.73
N LEU A 113 17.63 14.39 -4.89
CA LEU A 113 16.35 14.30 -5.58
C LEU A 113 16.51 13.78 -7.03
N ARG A 114 17.51 14.28 -7.76
CA ARG A 114 17.80 13.79 -9.12
C ARG A 114 18.21 12.31 -9.12
N ALA A 115 18.96 11.85 -8.12
CA ALA A 115 19.34 10.44 -8.01
C ALA A 115 18.11 9.56 -7.76
N ILE A 116 17.20 9.98 -6.89
CA ILE A 116 15.94 9.26 -6.62
C ILE A 116 15.08 9.18 -7.88
N LEU A 117 14.91 10.28 -8.62
CA LEU A 117 14.15 10.27 -9.89
C LEU A 117 14.77 9.37 -10.96
N LYS A 118 16.11 9.27 -10.99
CA LYS A 118 16.79 8.32 -11.89
C LYS A 118 16.56 6.87 -11.46
N ALA A 119 16.61 6.59 -10.16
CA ALA A 119 16.35 5.26 -9.64
C ALA A 119 14.91 4.82 -9.92
N ASP A 120 13.94 5.72 -9.73
CA ASP A 120 12.54 5.49 -10.09
C ASP A 120 12.37 5.10 -11.57
N ALA A 121 13.02 5.84 -12.47
CA ALA A 121 13.01 5.51 -13.90
C ALA A 121 13.59 4.11 -14.19
N VAL A 122 14.66 3.71 -13.49
CA VAL A 122 15.23 2.35 -13.63
C VAL A 122 14.24 1.30 -13.12
N CYS A 123 13.58 1.52 -11.99
CA CYS A 123 12.55 0.61 -11.48
C CYS A 123 11.39 0.42 -12.47
N ALA A 124 10.96 1.50 -13.12
CA ALA A 124 9.87 1.47 -14.08
C ALA A 124 10.25 0.79 -15.41
N LEU A 125 11.46 1.05 -15.93
CA LEU A 125 11.91 0.58 -17.24
C LEU A 125 12.61 -0.78 -17.21
N GLU A 126 13.21 -1.16 -16.07
CA GLU A 126 14.01 -2.37 -15.90
C GLU A 126 13.51 -3.24 -14.70
N PRO A 127 12.22 -3.61 -14.63
CA PRO A 127 11.66 -4.32 -13.46
C PRO A 127 12.34 -5.66 -13.16
N ALA A 128 12.80 -6.38 -14.19
CA ALA A 128 13.49 -7.66 -14.03
C ALA A 128 14.89 -7.50 -13.39
N ARG A 129 15.53 -6.35 -13.56
CA ARG A 129 16.83 -6.06 -12.96
C ARG A 129 16.69 -5.68 -11.49
N VAL A 130 15.69 -4.86 -11.17
CA VAL A 130 15.50 -4.34 -9.80
C VAL A 130 14.90 -5.36 -8.85
N SER A 131 14.26 -6.43 -9.35
CA SER A 131 13.71 -7.51 -8.51
C SER A 131 14.74 -8.55 -8.05
N GLN A 132 16.01 -8.40 -8.45
CA GLN A 132 17.10 -9.34 -8.14
C GLN A 132 17.96 -8.90 -6.94
N VAL A 133 17.71 -7.72 -6.39
CA VAL A 133 18.47 -7.10 -5.29
C VAL A 133 17.66 -7.04 -4.00
#